data_AF-A0A246U4N0-F1
#
_entry.id   AF-A0A246U4N0-F1
#
_cell.length_a   1.000
_cell.length_b   1.000
_cell.length_c   1.000
_cell.angle_alpha   90.00
_cell.angle_beta   90.00
_cell.angle_gamma   90.00
#
_symmetry.space_group_name_H-M   'P 1'
#
loop_
_entity.id
_entity.type
_entity.pdbx_description
1 polymer ?
#
loop_
_entity_poly.entity_id
_entity_poly.type
_entity_poly.pdbx_seq_one_letter_code
_entity_poly.pdbx_strand_id
1 'polypeptide(L)'
;MNTLDGLKDPGRLAFILNLPSLPPSVRDVDCSSDAITDVIISCAFAINPKDFEQLLAGWELDEPASGTGSYLDYPNLGREFDIGVRYRVQPPSFERGGVVELLSNADKTRAVASRYEE
;
A
#
# COMPACT_ATOMS: atom_id res chain seq x y z
N MET A 1 20.39 -7.29 16.99
CA MET A 1 19.18 -7.16 16.16
C MET A 1 19.39 -5.95 15.29
N ASN A 2 19.63 -6.14 13.98
CA ASN A 2 19.89 -5.04 13.06
C ASN A 2 18.56 -4.31 12.79
N THR A 3 18.55 -2.99 13.00
CA THR A 3 17.40 -2.10 12.83
C THR A 3 16.83 -2.10 11.41
N LEU A 4 17.57 -2.66 10.44
CA LEU A 4 17.20 -2.79 9.03
C LEU A 4 16.22 -3.95 8.73
N ASP A 5 16.11 -4.96 9.61
CA ASP A 5 15.16 -6.08 9.40
C ASP A 5 13.70 -5.66 9.64
N GLY A 6 13.46 -4.59 10.40
CA GLY A 6 12.12 -4.03 10.63
C GLY A 6 11.52 -3.31 9.41
N LEU A 7 12.28 -3.16 8.32
CA LEU A 7 11.82 -2.57 7.05
C LEU A 7 11.03 -3.56 6.20
N LYS A 8 11.16 -4.87 6.43
CA LYS A 8 10.42 -5.93 5.70
C LYS A 8 9.23 -6.49 6.47
N ASP A 9 8.85 -5.79 7.54
CA ASP A 9 7.84 -6.28 8.46
C ASP A 9 6.43 -6.18 7.84
N PRO A 10 5.70 -7.29 7.66
CA PRO A 10 4.33 -7.27 7.13
C PRO A 10 3.37 -6.45 8.00
N GLY A 11 3.71 -6.17 9.27
CA GLY A 11 2.97 -5.25 10.12
C GLY A 11 2.91 -3.82 9.58
N ARG A 12 3.87 -3.39 8.75
CA ARG A 12 3.80 -2.08 8.07
C ARG A 12 2.67 -2.02 7.06
N LEU A 13 2.47 -3.07 6.27
CA LEU A 13 1.39 -3.13 5.30
C LEU A 13 0.02 -3.15 5.98
N ALA A 14 -0.11 -3.89 7.10
CA ALA A 14 -1.32 -3.87 7.92
C ALA A 14 -1.61 -2.47 8.50
N PHE A 15 -0.56 -1.77 8.94
CA PHE A 15 -0.66 -0.39 9.44
C PHE A 15 -1.04 0.62 8.36
N ILE A 16 -0.49 0.50 7.15
CA ILE A 16 -0.86 1.35 6.00
C ILE A 16 -2.35 1.19 5.68
N LEU A 17 -2.82 -0.06 5.60
CA LEU A 17 -4.19 -0.39 5.22
C LEU A 17 -5.20 -0.36 6.37
N ASN A 18 -4.75 -0.06 7.60
CA ASN A 18 -5.57 -0.09 8.81
C ASN A 18 -6.34 -1.41 9.00
N LEU A 19 -5.64 -2.52 8.80
CA LEU A 19 -6.18 -3.87 8.95
C LEU A 19 -5.67 -4.52 10.24
N PRO A 20 -6.52 -5.25 10.98
CA PRO A 20 -6.09 -6.01 12.16
C PRO A 20 -5.14 -7.17 11.79
N SER A 21 -5.29 -7.71 10.59
CA SER A 21 -4.42 -8.73 10.01
C SER A 21 -4.50 -8.70 8.49
N LEU A 22 -3.40 -9.09 7.82
CA LEU A 22 -3.37 -9.20 6.37
C LEU A 22 -4.03 -10.49 5.88
N PRO A 23 -4.60 -10.50 4.68
CA PRO A 23 -5.05 -11.73 4.04
C PRO A 23 -3.89 -12.73 3.94
N PRO A 24 -4.13 -14.04 4.16
CA PRO A 24 -3.07 -15.05 4.22
C PRO A 24 -2.35 -15.26 2.88
N SER A 25 -2.93 -14.80 1.77
CA SER A 25 -2.33 -14.87 0.44
C SER A 25 -1.38 -13.73 0.12
N VAL A 26 -1.28 -12.71 1.00
CA VAL A 26 -0.29 -11.65 0.88
C VAL A 26 1.11 -12.24 1.06
N ARG A 27 1.99 -11.91 0.12
CA ARG A 27 3.37 -12.40 0.07
C ARG A 27 4.26 -11.41 -0.66
N ASP A 28 5.58 -11.67 -0.64
CA ASP A 28 6.58 -10.84 -1.30
C ASP A 28 6.47 -9.35 -0.90
N VAL A 29 6.18 -9.11 0.39
CA VAL A 29 6.03 -7.76 0.93
C VAL A 29 7.40 -7.09 1.00
N ASP A 30 7.51 -5.95 0.34
CA ASP A 30 8.72 -5.15 0.27
C ASP A 30 8.34 -3.69 0.52
N CYS A 31 8.86 -3.10 1.60
CA CYS A 31 8.48 -1.77 2.04
C CYS A 31 9.67 -0.81 2.05
N SER A 32 9.40 0.44 1.71
CA SER A 32 10.33 1.56 1.80
C SER A 32 9.72 2.70 2.59
N SER A 33 10.58 3.50 3.21
CA SER A 33 10.20 4.69 3.95
C SER A 33 11.30 5.71 3.76
N ASP A 34 11.10 6.65 2.84
CA ASP A 34 12.14 7.56 2.37
C ASP A 34 12.03 8.97 2.96
N ALA A 35 11.02 9.24 3.79
CA ALA A 35 10.75 10.59 4.30
C ALA A 35 11.20 10.80 5.75
N ILE A 36 11.81 11.97 5.97
CA ILE A 36 12.35 12.44 7.26
C ILE A 36 11.35 13.37 7.98
N THR A 37 10.48 14.05 7.23
CA THR A 37 9.54 15.08 7.73
C THR A 37 8.09 14.62 7.79
N ASP A 38 7.71 13.70 6.92
CA ASP A 38 6.35 13.18 6.76
C ASP A 38 6.40 11.65 6.88
N VAL A 39 5.33 11.02 7.38
CA VAL A 39 5.29 9.55 7.41
C VAL A 39 4.86 9.06 6.04
N ILE A 40 5.84 8.86 5.15
CA ILE A 40 5.65 8.17 3.86
C ILE A 40 6.12 6.74 4.02
N ILE A 41 5.17 5.81 4.05
CA ILE A 41 5.46 4.38 4.02
C ILE A 41 4.75 3.80 2.82
N SER A 42 5.51 3.14 1.97
CA SER A 42 4.98 2.45 0.79
C SER A 42 5.44 0.99 0.82
N CYS A 43 4.54 0.07 0.54
CA CYS A 43 4.80 -1.36 0.50
C CYS A 43 4.27 -1.95 -0.81
N ALA A 44 5.13 -2.60 -1.58
CA ALA A 44 4.75 -3.44 -2.70
C ALA A 44 4.58 -4.90 -2.24
N PHE A 45 3.61 -5.60 -2.81
CA PHE A 45 3.33 -6.99 -2.44
C PHE A 45 2.57 -7.73 -3.55
N ALA A 46 2.59 -9.06 -3.47
CA ALA A 46 1.75 -9.93 -4.27
C ALA A 46 0.58 -10.47 -3.42
N ILE A 47 -0.56 -10.71 -4.05
CA ILE A 47 -1.76 -11.24 -3.40
C ILE A 47 -2.54 -12.13 -4.37
N ASN A 48 -3.36 -13.04 -3.83
CA ASN A 48 -4.36 -13.73 -4.64
C ASN A 48 -5.53 -12.77 -4.95
N PRO A 49 -5.95 -12.63 -6.22
CA PRO A 49 -7.01 -11.71 -6.60
C PRO A 49 -8.34 -11.96 -5.88
N LYS A 50 -8.59 -13.19 -5.44
CA LYS A 50 -9.78 -13.55 -4.64
C LYS A 50 -9.80 -12.91 -3.25
N ASP A 51 -8.63 -12.58 -2.72
CA ASP A 51 -8.48 -11.98 -1.39
C ASP A 51 -8.25 -10.47 -1.47
N PHE A 52 -8.15 -9.89 -2.67
CA PHE A 52 -7.83 -8.47 -2.86
C PHE A 52 -8.84 -7.54 -2.18
N GLU A 53 -10.13 -7.85 -2.26
CA GLU A 53 -11.18 -7.01 -1.69
C GLU A 53 -11.09 -6.91 -0.15
N GLN A 54 -10.46 -7.88 0.51
CA GLN A 54 -10.22 -7.83 1.95
C GLN A 54 -9.26 -6.68 2.33
N LEU A 55 -8.41 -6.23 1.40
CA LEU A 55 -7.52 -5.09 1.62
C LEU A 55 -8.28 -3.77 1.73
N LEU A 56 -9.48 -3.71 1.16
CA LEU A 56 -10.34 -2.53 1.17
C LEU A 56 -11.14 -2.39 2.47
N ALA A 57 -11.06 -3.36 3.38
CA ALA A 57 -11.88 -3.39 4.58
C ALA A 57 -11.38 -2.46 5.70
N GLY A 58 -10.12 -2.03 5.66
CA GLY A 58 -9.52 -1.23 6.72
C GLY A 58 -9.72 0.28 6.58
N TRP A 59 -10.03 0.73 5.37
CA TRP A 59 -10.37 2.12 5.08
C TRP A 59 -11.60 2.18 4.17
N GLU A 60 -12.42 3.22 4.32
CA GLU A 60 -13.47 3.55 3.35
C GLU A 60 -12.82 4.18 2.10
N LEU A 61 -12.18 3.32 1.29
CA LEU A 61 -11.55 3.73 0.04
C LEU A 61 -12.60 4.18 -0.99
N ASP A 62 -12.30 5.26 -1.70
CA ASP A 62 -13.12 5.76 -2.80
C ASP A 62 -13.31 4.69 -3.89
N GLU A 63 -14.33 4.86 -4.74
CA GLU A 63 -14.59 3.97 -5.86
C GLU A 63 -13.33 3.80 -6.74
N PRO A 64 -13.06 2.57 -7.23
CA PRO A 64 -11.87 2.29 -8.02
C PRO A 64 -11.83 3.17 -9.27
N ALA A 65 -10.80 3.99 -9.37
CA ALA A 65 -10.50 4.71 -10.59
C ALA A 65 -9.64 3.82 -11.50
N SER A 66 -9.96 3.77 -12.80
CA SER A 66 -9.03 3.23 -13.80
C SER A 66 -7.79 4.12 -13.83
N GLY A 67 -6.66 3.57 -13.40
CA GLY A 67 -5.49 4.35 -13.05
C GLY A 67 -4.51 4.50 -14.21
N THR A 68 -4.40 5.70 -14.78
CA THR A 68 -3.18 6.20 -15.44
C THR A 68 -2.16 6.57 -14.36
N GLY A 69 -1.55 5.57 -13.73
CA GLY A 69 -0.47 5.74 -12.75
C GLY A 69 0.83 5.14 -13.27
N SER A 70 1.97 5.66 -12.82
CA SER A 70 3.27 5.07 -13.13
C SER A 70 3.89 4.49 -11.87
N TYR A 71 4.41 3.28 -11.95
CA TYR A 71 5.19 2.68 -10.86
C TYR A 71 6.48 3.46 -10.56
N LEU A 72 6.87 4.38 -11.45
CA LEU A 72 8.07 5.21 -11.33
C LEU A 72 8.08 6.09 -10.07
N ASP A 73 6.91 6.35 -9.46
CA ASP A 73 6.80 7.05 -8.18
C ASP A 73 7.25 6.19 -6.97
N TYR A 74 7.55 4.91 -7.19
CA TYR A 74 7.98 3.94 -6.18
C TYR A 74 9.36 3.34 -6.48
N PRO A 75 10.41 4.17 -6.62
CA PRO A 75 11.74 3.65 -6.85
C PRO A 75 12.15 2.75 -5.67
N ASN A 76 12.67 1.56 -5.98
CA ASN A 76 13.15 0.56 -5.01
C ASN A 76 12.08 -0.26 -4.27
N LEU A 77 10.81 -0.22 -4.67
CA LEU A 77 9.82 -1.17 -4.15
C LEU A 77 9.63 -2.32 -5.13
N GLY A 78 9.76 -3.57 -4.66
CA GLY A 78 9.28 -4.76 -5.38
C GLY A 78 9.62 -4.84 -6.88
N ARG A 79 8.74 -5.48 -7.66
CA ARG A 79 8.86 -5.57 -9.13
C ARG A 79 7.80 -4.69 -9.77
N GLU A 80 8.24 -3.82 -10.67
CA GLU A 80 7.39 -2.96 -11.48
C GLU A 80 6.25 -3.73 -12.17
N PHE A 81 5.07 -3.11 -12.22
CA PHE A 81 3.90 -3.62 -12.92
C PHE A 81 3.04 -2.48 -13.46
N ASP A 82 2.30 -2.75 -14.53
CA ASP A 82 1.31 -1.82 -15.08
C ASP A 82 0.13 -1.64 -14.12
N ILE A 83 -0.08 -0.40 -13.65
CA ILE A 83 -1.21 -0.06 -12.79
C ILE A 83 -2.49 -0.08 -13.62
N GLY A 84 -3.48 -0.86 -13.18
CA GLY A 84 -4.80 -0.92 -13.80
C GLY A 84 -5.88 -0.30 -12.93
N VAL A 85 -5.72 -0.33 -11.60
CA VAL A 85 -6.72 0.14 -10.64
C VAL A 85 -6.05 0.96 -9.55
N ARG A 86 -6.70 2.06 -9.16
CA ARG A 86 -6.32 2.92 -8.06
C ARG A 86 -7.49 3.11 -7.10
N TYR A 87 -7.21 2.91 -5.82
CA TYR A 87 -8.08 3.27 -4.70
C TYR A 87 -7.38 4.33 -3.86
N ARG A 88 -8.12 5.32 -3.38
CA ARG A 88 -7.57 6.43 -2.59
C ARG A 88 -8.55 6.79 -1.49
N VAL A 89 -8.05 7.31 -0.39
CA VAL A 89 -8.84 7.93 0.67
C VAL A 89 -8.00 8.97 1.38
N GLN A 90 -8.65 10.02 1.88
CA GLN A 90 -8.06 10.95 2.84
C GLN A 90 -8.73 10.73 4.19
N PRO A 91 -8.15 9.91 5.08
CA PRO A 91 -8.78 9.59 6.35
C PRO A 91 -8.99 10.85 7.21
N PRO A 92 -10.17 11.04 7.82
CA PRO A 92 -10.41 12.18 8.71
C PRO A 92 -9.54 12.14 9.98
N SER A 93 -8.94 10.98 10.29
CA SER A 93 -8.00 10.79 11.40
C SER A 93 -6.65 11.46 11.18
N PHE A 94 -6.31 11.85 9.96
CA PHE A 94 -5.05 12.53 9.67
C PHE A 94 -5.21 14.03 9.95
N GLU A 95 -4.91 14.46 11.18
CA GLU A 95 -5.23 15.80 11.70
C GLU A 95 -4.66 16.95 10.87
N ARG A 96 -3.55 16.72 10.15
CA ARG A 96 -2.85 17.71 9.33
C ARG A 96 -3.02 17.51 7.83
N GLY A 97 -3.76 16.48 7.42
CA GLY A 97 -3.84 16.03 6.04
C GLY A 97 -3.01 14.77 5.78
N GLY A 98 -3.14 14.26 4.57
CA GLY A 98 -2.50 13.02 4.14
C GLY A 98 -3.41 12.17 3.25
N VAL A 99 -2.92 11.00 2.87
CA VAL A 99 -3.64 10.09 1.98
C VAL A 99 -3.22 8.65 2.23
N VAL A 100 -4.18 7.74 2.11
CA VAL A 100 -3.90 6.32 1.88
C VAL A 100 -4.26 5.97 0.45
N GLU A 101 -3.33 5.34 -0.26
CA GLU A 101 -3.51 4.90 -1.63
C GLU A 101 -3.22 3.41 -1.74
N LEU A 102 -4.05 2.70 -2.52
CA LEU A 102 -3.83 1.31 -2.90
C LEU A 102 -3.91 1.21 -4.43
N LEU A 103 -2.77 0.87 -5.04
CA LEU A 103 -2.62 0.67 -6.47
C LEU A 103 -2.51 -0.81 -6.77
N SER A 104 -3.05 -1.25 -7.90
CA SER A 104 -2.94 -2.63 -8.33
C SER A 104 -2.93 -2.76 -9.86
N ASN A 105 -2.35 -3.84 -10.36
CA ASN A 105 -2.51 -4.22 -11.76
C ASN A 105 -3.95 -4.64 -12.06
N ALA A 106 -4.31 -4.67 -13.33
CA ALA A 106 -5.68 -5.02 -13.77
C ALA A 106 -6.16 -6.37 -13.20
N ASP A 107 -5.26 -7.35 -13.10
CA ASP A 107 -5.57 -8.69 -12.59
C ASP A 107 -5.61 -8.79 -11.06
N LYS A 108 -5.34 -7.71 -10.32
CA LYS A 108 -5.31 -7.69 -8.84
C LYS A 108 -4.35 -8.72 -8.22
N THR A 109 -3.22 -9.00 -8.88
CA THR A 109 -2.21 -9.97 -8.42
C THR A 109 -0.98 -9.30 -7.80
N ARG A 110 -0.76 -8.02 -8.11
CA ARG A 110 0.30 -7.17 -7.56
C ARG A 110 -0.30 -5.85 -7.10
N ALA A 111 0.21 -5.33 -6.01
CA ALA A 111 -0.27 -4.07 -5.47
C ALA A 111 0.84 -3.29 -4.77
N VAL A 112 0.60 -1.98 -4.65
CA VAL A 112 1.36 -1.07 -3.81
C VAL A 112 0.38 -0.37 -2.91
N ALA A 113 0.62 -0.42 -1.60
CA ALA A 113 -0.12 0.38 -0.63
C ALA A 113 0.80 1.46 -0.08
N SER A 114 0.28 2.68 0.01
CA SER A 114 1.02 3.84 0.50
C SER A 114 0.19 4.59 1.54
N ARG A 115 0.85 5.01 2.61
CA ARG A 115 0.31 5.95 3.60
C ARG A 115 1.21 7.16 3.66
N TYR A 116 0.58 8.32 3.52
CA TYR A 116 1.17 9.64 3.71
C TYR A 116 0.39 10.36 4.81
N GLU A 117 1.09 10.93 5.78
CA GLU A 117 0.53 11.72 6.88
C GLU A 117 1.43 12.93 7.12
N GLU A 118 0.82 14.12 7.14
CA GLU A 118 1.45 15.45 7.31
C GLU A 118 1.62 15.89 8.79
#